data_AF-A0A3D2G338-F1
#
_entry.id   AF-A0A3D2G338-F1
#
_cell.length_a   1.000
_cell.length_b   1.000
_cell.length_c   1.000
_cell.angle_alpha   90.00
_cell.angle_beta   90.00
_cell.angle_gamma   90.00
#
_symmetry.space_group_name_H-M   'P 1'
#
loop_
_entity.id
_entity.type
_entity.pdbx_description
1 polymer ?
#
loop_
_entity_poly.entity_id
_entity_poly.type
_entity_poly.pdbx_seq_one_letter_code
_entity_poly.pdbx_strand_id
1 'polypeptide(L)'
;MNRIRGFLSKVSKGFAFFRKTLTNRAVRENAILLLTAPLFPKLHIRLRVKYGHYIPENPIDLSHPKLFNEKLLWLQYYIYNKSPLVQQCYDKYRVRDFVRQQGCEYTLNPIYGVWDDMNDIPWDSLPAQCAIKATSGWSNHVFRTHGEPVDPEQAKERLRRWEKQRITFRQEGILFAAKENQHYICEHLMTADGGGFPSDYKFYCFHGEPRYVLWISDRFSGETPIEVYKDVDWNDRQDICNEFRYAEAPKPSCYDEMLDIARKLSAPFPFVRVDLYDIGGKPVFGELTFAPGGEHSAAAQKEMGELLHMERMKEYRKKLLSHG
;
A
#
# COMPACT_ATOMS: atom_id res chain seq x y z
N MET A 1 -13.62 11.64 50.47
CA MET A 1 -13.98 12.84 49.67
C MET A 1 -12.83 13.41 48.81
N ASN A 2 -11.57 13.44 49.25
CA ASN A 2 -10.47 14.05 48.48
C ASN A 2 -10.04 13.28 47.21
N ARG A 3 -10.15 11.94 47.17
CA ARG A 3 -9.88 11.14 45.96
C ARG A 3 -10.88 11.38 44.82
N ILE A 4 -12.15 11.62 45.13
CA ILE A 4 -13.22 11.85 44.15
C ILE A 4 -13.08 13.25 43.52
N ARG A 5 -12.72 14.28 44.30
CA ARG A 5 -12.43 15.63 43.80
C ARG A 5 -11.19 15.67 42.88
N GLY A 6 -10.15 14.89 43.19
CA GLY A 6 -8.97 14.76 42.33
C GLY A 6 -9.26 14.08 40.99
N PHE A 7 -10.14 13.07 40.97
CA PHE A 7 -10.58 12.40 39.75
C PHE A 7 -11.45 13.33 38.87
N LEU A 8 -12.45 14.00 39.47
CA LEU A 8 -13.32 14.94 38.75
C LEU A 8 -12.54 16.17 38.20
N SER A 9 -11.49 16.63 38.89
CA SER A 9 -10.58 17.67 38.42
C SER A 9 -9.73 17.22 37.22
N LYS A 10 -9.26 15.96 37.20
CA LYS A 10 -8.56 15.40 36.05
C LYS A 10 -9.48 15.20 34.85
N VAL A 11 -10.71 14.74 35.08
CA VAL A 11 -11.74 14.61 34.04
C VAL A 11 -12.14 15.97 33.47
N SER A 12 -12.32 17.00 34.31
CA SER A 12 -12.68 18.35 33.86
C SER A 12 -11.54 19.05 33.12
N LYS A 13 -10.28 18.87 33.55
CA LYS A 13 -9.09 19.32 32.81
C LYS A 13 -8.92 18.58 31.49
N GLY A 14 -9.20 17.28 31.46
CA GLY A 14 -9.26 16.49 30.23
C GLY A 14 -10.33 16.99 29.26
N PHE A 15 -11.53 17.29 29.77
CA PHE A 15 -12.62 17.90 28.99
C PHE A 15 -12.29 19.30 28.49
N ALA A 16 -11.68 20.15 29.32
CA ALA A 16 -11.29 21.50 28.94
C ALA A 16 -10.16 21.51 27.89
N PHE A 17 -9.19 20.59 28.03
CA PHE A 17 -8.18 20.34 27.01
C PHE A 17 -8.82 19.86 25.71
N PHE A 18 -9.68 18.83 25.74
CA PHE A 18 -10.44 18.37 24.58
C PHE A 18 -11.23 19.50 23.90
N ARG A 19 -11.90 20.34 24.70
CA ARG A 19 -12.70 21.46 24.21
C ARG A 19 -11.86 22.57 23.58
N LYS A 20 -10.65 22.81 24.10
CA LYS A 20 -9.66 23.78 23.55
C LYS A 20 -8.93 23.23 22.33
N THR A 21 -8.72 21.92 22.23
CA THR A 21 -8.09 21.29 21.07
C THR A 21 -9.08 21.20 19.88
N LEU A 22 -10.38 21.09 20.16
CA LEU A 22 -11.46 21.13 19.15
C LEU A 22 -11.76 22.55 18.60
N THR A 23 -11.15 23.62 19.13
CA THR A 23 -11.25 24.96 18.52
C THR A 23 -10.36 25.09 17.30
N ASN A 24 -9.28 24.30 17.22
CA ASN A 24 -8.46 24.22 16.02
C ASN A 24 -9.23 23.48 14.92
N ARG A 25 -9.52 24.20 13.84
CA ARG A 25 -10.29 23.69 12.70
C ARG A 25 -9.70 22.41 12.14
N ALA A 26 -8.39 22.37 11.89
CA ALA A 26 -7.72 21.21 11.30
C ALA A 26 -7.78 20.00 12.25
N VAL A 27 -7.61 20.20 13.55
CA VAL A 27 -7.71 19.10 14.53
C VAL A 27 -9.14 18.55 14.59
N ARG A 28 -10.14 19.42 14.54
CA ARG A 28 -11.55 19.01 14.49
C ARG A 28 -11.89 18.26 13.21
N GLU A 29 -11.47 18.75 12.05
CA GLU A 29 -11.69 18.10 10.74
C GLU A 29 -11.04 16.71 10.73
N ASN A 30 -9.79 16.61 11.18
CA ASN A 30 -9.08 15.33 11.32
C ASN A 30 -9.79 14.36 12.27
N ALA A 31 -10.25 14.82 13.43
CA ALA A 31 -10.99 13.98 14.37
C ALA A 31 -12.30 13.45 13.76
N ILE A 32 -13.03 14.28 13.01
CA ILE A 32 -14.25 13.88 12.31
C ILE A 32 -13.95 12.81 11.25
N LEU A 33 -12.88 12.95 10.47
CA LEU A 33 -12.47 11.95 9.49
C LEU A 33 -12.17 10.61 10.15
N LEU A 34 -11.39 10.61 11.24
CA LEU A 34 -11.06 9.40 11.99
C LEU A 34 -12.30 8.67 12.54
N LEU A 35 -13.32 9.42 12.99
CA LEU A 35 -14.57 8.85 13.50
C LEU A 35 -15.48 8.32 12.40
N THR A 36 -15.51 9.00 11.24
CA THR A 36 -16.44 8.64 10.15
C THR A 36 -15.88 7.55 9.24
N ALA A 37 -14.56 7.41 9.10
CA ALA A 37 -13.91 6.39 8.25
C ALA A 37 -14.43 4.95 8.46
N PRO A 38 -14.51 4.40 9.70
CA PRO A 38 -14.98 3.03 9.91
C PRO A 38 -16.51 2.86 9.84
N LEU A 39 -17.28 3.92 10.05
CA LEU A 39 -18.73 3.82 10.31
C LEU A 39 -19.59 4.30 9.14
N PHE A 40 -19.16 5.36 8.45
CA PHE A 40 -20.00 6.08 7.49
C PHE A 40 -19.24 6.36 6.18
N PRO A 41 -18.96 5.34 5.33
CA PRO A 41 -18.17 5.51 4.11
C PRO A 41 -18.58 6.69 3.21
N LYS A 42 -19.88 6.82 2.94
CA LYS A 42 -20.43 7.90 2.09
C LYS A 42 -20.26 9.29 2.73
N LEU A 43 -20.41 9.40 4.05
CA LEU A 43 -20.17 10.66 4.75
C LEU A 43 -18.67 10.97 4.80
N HIS A 44 -17.85 9.97 5.09
CA HIS A 44 -16.41 10.10 5.19
C HIS A 44 -15.80 10.61 3.88
N ILE A 45 -16.14 10.01 2.72
CA ILE A 45 -15.61 10.48 1.43
C ILE A 45 -16.06 11.91 1.11
N ARG A 46 -17.33 12.27 1.40
CA ARG A 46 -17.81 13.65 1.22
C ARG A 46 -17.05 14.65 2.09
N LEU A 47 -16.72 14.27 3.32
CA LEU A 47 -15.96 15.10 4.23
C LEU A 47 -14.48 15.20 3.82
N ARG A 48 -13.87 14.12 3.30
CA ARG A 48 -12.52 14.18 2.72
C ARG A 48 -12.44 15.21 1.59
N VAL A 49 -13.42 15.20 0.68
CA VAL A 49 -13.51 16.20 -0.40
C VAL A 49 -13.73 17.60 0.16
N LYS A 50 -14.70 17.77 1.06
CA LYS A 50 -15.00 19.07 1.68
C LYS A 50 -13.81 19.69 2.42
N TYR A 51 -13.01 18.86 3.08
CA TYR A 51 -11.85 19.30 3.87
C TYR A 51 -10.55 19.33 3.06
N GLY A 52 -10.57 18.99 1.76
CA GLY A 52 -9.39 19.02 0.89
C GLY A 52 -8.41 17.86 1.10
N HIS A 53 -8.82 16.79 1.80
CA HIS A 53 -8.03 15.56 1.96
C HIS A 53 -8.16 14.59 0.78
N TYR A 54 -8.98 14.94 -0.21
CA TYR A 54 -9.12 14.21 -1.46
C TYR A 54 -9.69 15.13 -2.52
N ILE A 55 -9.00 15.25 -3.65
CA ILE A 55 -9.46 16.02 -4.81
C ILE A 55 -9.76 15.00 -5.90
N PRO A 56 -11.03 14.63 -6.09
CA PRO A 56 -11.36 13.65 -7.11
C PRO A 56 -11.40 14.32 -8.47
N GLU A 57 -10.90 13.63 -9.49
CA GLU A 57 -11.03 14.04 -10.90
C GLU A 57 -12.50 14.10 -11.34
N ASN A 58 -13.35 13.24 -10.76
CA ASN A 58 -14.78 13.12 -11.07
C ASN A 58 -15.62 13.03 -9.79
N PRO A 59 -16.89 13.48 -9.79
CA PRO A 59 -17.78 13.29 -8.64
C PRO A 59 -17.87 11.80 -8.23
N ILE A 60 -17.72 11.52 -6.93
CA ILE A 60 -17.73 10.14 -6.40
C ILE A 60 -19.14 9.70 -6.02
N ASP A 61 -19.66 8.65 -6.64
CA ASP A 61 -20.87 7.93 -6.24
C ASP A 61 -20.58 6.50 -5.78
N LEU A 62 -20.44 6.32 -4.46
CA LEU A 62 -20.31 4.99 -3.84
C LEU A 62 -21.61 4.16 -3.88
N SER A 63 -22.73 4.72 -4.31
CA SER A 63 -24.00 3.99 -4.46
C SER A 63 -24.03 3.20 -5.76
N HIS A 64 -23.49 3.79 -6.84
CA HIS A 64 -23.43 3.20 -8.17
C HIS A 64 -22.06 3.50 -8.82
N PRO A 65 -20.96 2.95 -8.27
CA PRO A 65 -19.61 3.28 -8.74
C PRO A 65 -19.41 2.77 -10.16
N LYS A 66 -18.90 3.63 -11.05
CA LYS A 66 -18.67 3.31 -12.47
C LYS A 66 -17.20 3.35 -12.81
N LEU A 67 -16.52 4.41 -12.41
CA LEU A 67 -15.11 4.62 -12.70
C LEU A 67 -14.24 3.75 -11.80
N PHE A 68 -13.04 3.44 -12.27
CA PHE A 68 -12.08 2.61 -11.55
C PHE A 68 -11.80 3.14 -10.14
N ASN A 69 -11.50 4.43 -9.99
CA ASN A 69 -11.26 5.04 -8.68
C ASN A 69 -12.48 4.97 -7.74
N GLU A 70 -13.70 5.13 -8.25
CA GLU A 70 -14.92 4.98 -7.45
C GLU A 70 -15.08 3.54 -6.95
N LYS A 71 -14.82 2.56 -7.83
CA LYS A 71 -14.89 1.15 -7.49
C LYS A 71 -13.78 0.73 -6.53
N LEU A 72 -12.56 1.27 -6.65
CA LEU A 72 -11.49 1.07 -5.66
C LEU A 72 -11.86 1.64 -4.29
N LEU A 73 -12.41 2.85 -4.23
CA LEU A 73 -12.91 3.42 -2.97
C LEU A 73 -14.03 2.56 -2.38
N TRP A 74 -14.93 2.05 -3.23
CA TRP A 74 -15.98 1.13 -2.79
C TRP A 74 -15.37 -0.16 -2.20
N LEU A 75 -14.43 -0.80 -2.90
CA LEU A 75 -13.72 -1.99 -2.43
C LEU A 75 -13.01 -1.73 -1.10
N GLN A 76 -12.31 -0.60 -0.99
CA GLN A 76 -11.64 -0.15 0.22
C GLN A 76 -12.59 -0.14 1.42
N TYR A 77 -13.69 0.61 1.33
CA TYR A 77 -14.63 0.77 2.44
C TYR A 77 -15.45 -0.48 2.76
N TYR A 78 -15.89 -1.21 1.73
CA TYR A 78 -16.89 -2.27 1.90
C TYR A 78 -16.30 -3.67 1.98
N ILE A 79 -15.09 -3.90 1.47
CA ILE A 79 -14.41 -5.21 1.47
C ILE A 79 -13.05 -5.13 2.17
N TYR A 80 -12.08 -4.36 1.66
CA TYR A 80 -10.67 -4.46 2.05
C TYR A 80 -10.41 -4.06 3.50
N ASN A 81 -11.01 -2.97 3.97
CA ASN A 81 -10.92 -2.57 5.39
C ASN A 81 -11.42 -3.62 6.38
N LYS A 82 -12.22 -4.58 5.91
CA LYS A 82 -12.87 -5.62 6.71
C LYS A 82 -12.29 -7.01 6.47
N SER A 83 -11.31 -7.15 5.57
CA SER A 83 -10.73 -8.44 5.21
C SER A 83 -9.40 -8.68 5.94
N PRO A 84 -9.34 -9.66 6.85
CA PRO A 84 -8.07 -10.10 7.43
C PRO A 84 -7.08 -10.66 6.43
N LEU A 85 -7.52 -11.28 5.31
CA LEU A 85 -6.60 -11.67 4.24
C LEU A 85 -5.93 -10.45 3.61
N VAL A 86 -6.68 -9.38 3.30
CA VAL A 86 -6.09 -8.14 2.79
C VAL A 86 -5.13 -7.52 3.82
N GLN A 87 -5.47 -7.55 5.11
CA GLN A 87 -4.57 -7.08 6.16
C GLN A 87 -3.29 -7.93 6.25
N GLN A 88 -3.39 -9.25 6.10
CA GLN A 88 -2.24 -10.13 6.04
C GLN A 88 -1.36 -9.81 4.82
N CYS A 89 -1.98 -9.63 3.65
CA CYS A 89 -1.28 -9.37 2.40
C CYS A 89 -0.65 -7.97 2.32
N TYR A 90 -1.19 -6.99 3.03
CA TYR A 90 -0.62 -5.65 3.11
C TYR A 90 0.64 -5.59 4.00
N ASP A 91 0.73 -6.46 5.00
CA ASP A 91 1.89 -6.54 5.89
C ASP A 91 3.06 -7.25 5.19
N LYS A 92 4.18 -6.55 4.99
CA LYS A 92 5.36 -7.05 4.23
C LYS A 92 5.99 -8.32 4.82
N TYR A 93 5.74 -8.65 6.09
CA TYR A 93 6.19 -9.90 6.69
C TYR A 93 5.14 -11.00 6.55
N ARG A 94 3.89 -10.73 6.94
CA ARG A 94 2.82 -11.73 6.99
C ARG A 94 2.31 -12.16 5.62
N VAL A 95 2.48 -11.32 4.59
CA VAL A 95 2.14 -11.65 3.20
C VAL A 95 2.90 -12.88 2.70
N ARG A 96 4.09 -13.16 3.25
CA ARG A 96 4.93 -14.28 2.85
C ARG A 96 4.25 -15.63 3.03
N ASP A 97 3.45 -15.79 4.09
CA ASP A 97 2.67 -17.01 4.31
C ASP A 97 1.59 -17.19 3.25
N PHE A 98 0.95 -16.10 2.83
CA PHE A 98 0.01 -16.13 1.70
C PHE A 98 0.72 -16.52 0.41
N VAL A 99 1.88 -15.92 0.11
CA VAL A 99 2.69 -16.25 -1.08
C VAL A 99 3.09 -17.73 -1.10
N ARG A 100 3.47 -18.31 0.05
CA ARG A 100 3.74 -19.75 0.20
C ARG A 100 2.51 -20.60 -0.07
N GLN A 101 1.37 -20.23 0.49
CA GLN A 101 0.11 -20.95 0.28
C GLN A 101 -0.33 -20.96 -1.20
N GLN A 102 0.05 -19.94 -1.98
CA GLN A 102 -0.19 -19.90 -3.42
C GLN A 102 0.87 -20.65 -4.25
N GLY A 103 1.85 -21.29 -3.60
CA GLY A 103 2.94 -22.02 -4.27
C GLY A 103 3.97 -21.12 -4.95
N CYS A 104 4.12 -19.87 -4.47
CA CYS A 104 5.04 -18.87 -5.04
C CYS A 104 6.21 -18.55 -4.10
N GLU A 105 6.51 -19.43 -3.13
CA GLU A 105 7.52 -19.21 -2.09
C GLU A 105 8.94 -18.98 -2.62
N TYR A 106 9.26 -19.56 -3.77
CA TYR A 106 10.57 -19.41 -4.42
C TYR A 106 10.82 -17.98 -4.91
N THR A 107 9.78 -17.15 -5.01
CA THR A 107 9.87 -15.72 -5.37
C THR A 107 10.19 -14.84 -4.17
N LEU A 108 10.19 -15.38 -2.94
CA LEU A 108 10.33 -14.58 -1.73
C LEU A 108 11.78 -14.11 -1.51
N ASN A 109 11.95 -12.79 -1.43
CA ASN A 109 13.23 -12.18 -1.05
C ASN A 109 13.70 -12.67 0.35
N PRO A 110 14.99 -12.98 0.57
CA PRO A 110 15.48 -13.40 1.87
C PRO A 110 15.31 -12.34 2.96
N ILE A 111 14.90 -12.80 4.16
CA ILE A 111 14.83 -11.97 5.38
C ILE A 111 15.96 -12.40 6.31
N TYR A 112 16.75 -11.43 6.76
CA TYR A 112 17.85 -11.60 7.72
C TYR A 112 17.39 -11.48 9.17
N GLY A 113 16.33 -10.72 9.43
CA GLY A 113 15.78 -10.58 10.78
C GLY A 113 14.44 -9.87 10.82
N VAL A 114 13.73 -10.08 11.92
CA VAL A 114 12.42 -9.49 12.23
C VAL A 114 12.41 -9.10 13.70
N TRP A 115 11.95 -7.89 14.00
CA TRP A 115 11.90 -7.34 15.36
C TRP A 115 10.58 -6.62 15.63
N ASP A 116 10.09 -6.73 16.87
CA ASP A 116 8.91 -6.00 17.34
C ASP A 116 9.27 -4.55 17.70
N ASP A 117 10.46 -4.32 18.26
CA ASP A 117 10.98 -2.99 18.60
C ASP A 117 12.21 -2.65 17.75
N MET A 118 12.27 -1.41 17.25
CA MET A 118 13.43 -0.88 16.52
C MET A 118 14.70 -0.77 17.38
N ASN A 119 14.56 -0.78 18.71
CA ASN A 119 15.67 -0.77 19.65
C ASN A 119 16.36 -2.14 19.76
N ASP A 120 15.69 -3.22 19.34
CA ASP A 120 16.24 -4.58 19.34
C ASP A 120 17.03 -4.90 18.06
N ILE A 121 17.01 -3.99 17.07
CA ILE A 121 17.75 -4.15 15.83
C ILE A 121 19.25 -4.05 16.12
N PRO A 122 20.06 -5.07 15.77
CA PRO A 122 21.47 -5.10 16.11
C PRO A 122 22.28 -4.37 15.02
N TRP A 123 22.17 -3.03 15.01
CA TRP A 123 22.67 -2.13 13.96
C TRP A 123 24.12 -2.39 13.52
N ASP A 124 25.01 -2.72 14.46
CA ASP A 124 26.43 -2.96 14.19
C ASP A 124 26.72 -4.30 13.48
N SER A 125 25.76 -5.24 13.54
CA SER A 125 25.90 -6.61 13.01
C SER A 125 25.03 -6.87 11.79
N LEU A 126 24.38 -5.84 11.25
CA LEU A 126 23.58 -5.98 10.04
C LEU A 126 24.43 -6.49 8.87
N PRO A 127 23.84 -7.13 7.85
CA PRO A 127 24.55 -7.48 6.63
C PRO A 127 25.07 -6.24 5.90
N ALA A 128 26.14 -6.39 5.12
CA ALA A 128 26.72 -5.28 4.35
C ALA A 128 25.74 -4.70 3.33
N GLN A 129 24.81 -5.52 2.84
CA GLN A 129 23.77 -5.17 1.89
C GLN A 129 22.40 -5.59 2.40
N CYS A 130 21.61 -4.63 2.86
CA CYS A 130 20.26 -4.91 3.36
C CYS A 130 19.35 -3.69 3.29
N ALA A 131 18.05 -3.95 3.28
CA ALA A 131 17.02 -2.94 3.48
C ALA A 131 16.26 -3.22 4.78
N ILE A 132 16.19 -2.22 5.66
CA ILE A 132 15.34 -2.27 6.85
C ILE A 132 14.04 -1.52 6.55
N LYS A 133 12.91 -2.16 6.85
CA LYS A 133 11.57 -1.64 6.53
C LYS A 133 10.60 -1.89 7.68
N ALA A 134 9.67 -0.97 7.88
CA ALA A 134 8.43 -1.27 8.59
C ALA A 134 7.54 -2.17 7.71
N THR A 135 6.92 -3.21 8.30
CA THR A 135 5.93 -4.05 7.62
C THR A 135 4.74 -3.29 7.03
N SER A 136 4.39 -2.11 7.54
CA SER A 136 3.33 -1.25 6.99
C SER A 136 3.88 0.11 6.56
N GLY A 137 3.13 0.81 5.70
CA GLY A 137 3.52 2.13 5.20
C GLY A 137 4.41 2.07 3.96
N TRP A 138 4.84 3.25 3.53
CA TRP A 138 5.60 3.49 2.31
C TRP A 138 6.83 4.36 2.58
N SER A 139 7.85 4.26 1.73
CA SER A 139 9.03 5.14 1.70
C SER A 139 9.81 5.31 3.02
N ASN A 140 9.62 4.44 4.01
CA ASN A 140 10.32 4.47 5.31
C ASN A 140 11.48 3.46 5.34
N HIS A 141 12.18 3.33 4.22
CA HIS A 141 13.28 2.38 4.08
C HIS A 141 14.60 2.98 4.62
N VAL A 142 15.40 2.13 5.25
CA VAL A 142 16.81 2.37 5.54
C VAL A 142 17.60 1.40 4.68
N PHE A 143 18.43 1.92 3.79
CA PHE A 143 19.26 1.11 2.90
C PHE A 143 20.69 1.10 3.41
N ARG A 144 21.31 -0.07 3.38
CA ARG A 144 22.74 -0.26 3.56
C ARG A 144 23.27 -0.97 2.33
N THR A 145 24.26 -0.39 1.67
CA THR A 145 24.66 -0.77 0.30
C THR A 145 26.09 -1.30 0.19
N HIS A 146 26.99 -0.83 1.06
CA HIS A 146 28.42 -1.08 1.01
C HIS A 146 29.03 -1.35 2.39
N GLY A 147 28.22 -1.82 3.35
CA GLY A 147 28.69 -2.11 4.71
C GLY A 147 29.01 -0.87 5.55
N GLU A 148 28.66 0.32 5.08
CA GLU A 148 28.78 1.57 5.81
C GLU A 148 28.08 1.49 7.19
N PRO A 149 28.64 2.14 8.23
CA PRO A 149 27.94 2.26 9.50
C PRO A 149 26.57 2.90 9.31
N VAL A 150 25.55 2.34 9.96
CA VAL A 150 24.20 2.90 9.99
C VAL A 150 24.08 3.73 11.26
N ASP A 151 23.70 5.00 11.15
CA ASP A 151 23.32 5.81 12.32
C ASP A 151 21.98 5.28 12.87
N PRO A 152 21.96 4.66 14.07
CA PRO A 152 20.74 4.06 14.60
C PRO A 152 19.65 5.09 14.85
N GLU A 153 19.97 6.31 15.26
CA GLU A 153 18.96 7.31 15.59
C GLU A 153 18.33 7.89 14.34
N GLN A 154 19.12 8.16 13.30
CA GLN A 154 18.59 8.56 11.99
C GLN A 154 17.74 7.44 11.36
N ALA A 155 18.19 6.18 11.46
CA ALA A 155 17.45 5.03 10.96
C ALA A 155 16.11 4.85 11.69
N LYS A 156 16.10 4.96 13.02
CA LYS A 156 14.88 4.94 13.83
C LYS A 156 13.94 6.09 13.48
N GLU A 157 14.44 7.31 13.30
CA GLU A 157 13.61 8.44 12.88
C GLU A 157 12.95 8.18 11.51
N ARG A 158 13.70 7.62 10.56
CA ARG A 158 13.18 7.23 9.25
C ARG A 158 12.08 6.17 9.38
N LEU A 159 12.29 5.14 10.18
CA LEU A 159 11.32 4.06 10.42
C LEU A 159 10.07 4.60 11.12
N ARG A 160 10.20 5.44 12.15
CA ARG A 160 9.08 6.06 12.92
C ARG A 160 8.10 6.86 12.08
N ARG A 161 8.46 7.27 10.86
CA ARG A 161 7.54 7.96 9.93
C ARG A 161 6.28 7.15 9.62
N TRP A 162 6.34 5.82 9.77
CA TRP A 162 5.16 4.96 9.62
C TRP A 162 4.03 5.37 10.59
N GLU A 163 4.34 5.86 11.80
CA GLU A 163 3.33 6.27 12.78
C GLU A 163 2.50 7.46 12.30
N LYS A 164 3.15 8.41 11.61
CA LYS A 164 2.47 9.54 10.96
C LYS A 164 1.61 9.05 9.80
N GLN A 165 2.14 8.15 8.97
CA GLN A 165 1.40 7.53 7.87
C GLN A 165 0.20 6.73 8.36
N ARG A 166 0.28 6.06 9.52
CA ARG A 166 -0.85 5.37 10.15
C ARG A 166 -2.01 6.33 10.37
N ILE A 167 -1.75 7.54 10.85
CA ILE A 167 -2.80 8.55 11.04
C ILE A 167 -3.38 8.96 9.68
N THR A 168 -2.53 9.21 8.69
CA THR A 168 -2.93 9.52 7.31
C THR A 168 -3.82 8.43 6.70
N PHE A 169 -3.42 7.16 6.79
CA PHE A 169 -4.21 6.02 6.33
C PHE A 169 -5.61 6.02 6.95
N ARG A 170 -5.73 6.29 8.26
CA ARG A 170 -7.05 6.36 8.91
C ARG A 170 -7.90 7.52 8.40
N GLN A 171 -7.29 8.68 8.17
CA GLN A 171 -7.96 9.87 7.62
C GLN A 171 -8.39 9.66 6.16
N GLU A 172 -7.64 8.87 5.39
CA GLU A 172 -7.99 8.47 4.03
C GLU A 172 -8.98 7.29 4.01
N GLY A 173 -9.17 6.65 5.15
CA GLY A 173 -10.06 5.49 5.33
C GLY A 173 -9.45 4.19 4.80
N ILE A 174 -8.13 4.10 4.68
CA ILE A 174 -7.36 2.89 4.33
C ILE A 174 -7.07 2.13 5.63
N LEU A 175 -8.12 1.62 6.27
CA LEU A 175 -8.05 1.06 7.63
C LEU A 175 -7.29 -0.26 7.69
N PHE A 176 -7.28 -1.04 6.60
CA PHE A 176 -6.49 -2.28 6.54
C PHE A 176 -4.98 -2.03 6.70
N ALA A 177 -4.50 -0.84 6.32
CA ALA A 177 -3.10 -0.42 6.41
C ALA A 177 -2.73 0.24 7.74
N ALA A 178 -3.72 0.49 8.62
CA ALA A 178 -3.55 1.33 9.80
C ALA A 178 -3.56 0.57 11.14
N LYS A 179 -3.31 -0.75 11.13
CA LYS A 179 -3.31 -1.58 12.34
C LYS A 179 -2.01 -1.43 13.15
N GLU A 180 -2.07 -1.86 14.41
CA GLU A 180 -1.05 -1.55 15.43
C GLU A 180 0.11 -2.55 15.47
N ASN A 181 -0.07 -3.76 14.93
CA ASN A 181 0.94 -4.82 14.98
C ASN A 181 2.02 -4.58 13.91
N GLN A 182 2.93 -3.66 14.22
CA GLN A 182 4.05 -3.28 13.38
C GLN A 182 5.28 -4.10 13.72
N HIS A 183 5.94 -4.69 12.71
CA HIS A 183 7.27 -5.27 12.87
C HIS A 183 8.28 -4.50 12.01
N TYR A 184 9.56 -4.69 12.29
CA TYR A 184 10.67 -4.20 11.47
C TYR A 184 11.35 -5.41 10.84
N ILE A 185 11.48 -5.40 9.52
CA ILE A 185 12.14 -6.47 8.76
C ILE A 185 13.46 -5.95 8.21
N CYS A 186 14.50 -6.79 8.26
CA CYS A 186 15.74 -6.60 7.51
C CYS A 186 15.79 -7.67 6.42
N GLU A 187 15.80 -7.24 5.16
CA GLU A 187 15.80 -8.14 4.00
C GLU A 187 16.99 -7.87 3.08
N HIS A 188 17.25 -8.83 2.20
CA HIS A 188 18.25 -8.68 1.16
C HIS A 188 17.94 -7.48 0.27
N LEU A 189 18.93 -6.61 0.07
CA LEU A 189 18.80 -5.49 -0.85
C LEU A 189 19.05 -5.97 -2.27
N MET A 190 17.98 -6.13 -3.03
CA MET A 190 18.06 -6.48 -4.45
C MET A 190 18.71 -5.36 -5.26
N THR A 191 19.54 -5.74 -6.23
CA THR A 191 20.21 -4.82 -7.16
C THR A 191 19.96 -5.25 -8.59
N ALA A 192 19.83 -4.29 -9.50
CA ALA A 192 19.77 -4.56 -10.93
C ALA A 192 21.13 -5.04 -11.48
N ASP A 193 21.11 -5.65 -12.67
CA ASP A 193 22.31 -5.92 -13.44
C ASP A 193 23.03 -4.59 -13.77
N GLY A 194 24.31 -4.48 -13.40
CA GLY A 194 25.06 -3.23 -13.54
C GLY A 194 24.97 -2.27 -12.34
N GLY A 195 24.22 -2.63 -11.29
CA GLY A 195 24.09 -1.86 -10.05
C GLY A 195 22.83 -1.00 -10.00
N GLY A 196 22.54 -0.45 -8.81
CA GLY A 196 21.32 0.34 -8.57
C GLY A 196 20.10 -0.51 -8.22
N PHE A 197 18.94 0.15 -8.06
CA PHE A 197 17.68 -0.51 -7.70
C PHE A 197 17.02 -1.15 -8.94
N PRO A 198 16.43 -2.35 -8.80
CA PRO A 198 15.72 -2.99 -9.90
C PRO A 198 14.46 -2.23 -10.30
N SER A 199 14.10 -2.31 -11.58
CA SER A 199 12.83 -1.78 -12.08
C SER A 199 11.65 -2.59 -11.55
N ASP A 200 10.56 -1.91 -11.21
CA ASP A 200 9.31 -2.54 -10.78
C ASP A 200 8.47 -2.95 -12.01
N TYR A 201 7.90 -4.15 -11.99
CA TYR A 201 6.86 -4.60 -12.90
C TYR A 201 5.55 -4.79 -12.11
N LYS A 202 4.61 -3.87 -12.30
CA LYS A 202 3.40 -3.78 -11.47
C LYS A 202 2.18 -4.22 -12.26
N PHE A 203 1.72 -5.45 -12.00
CA PHE A 203 0.62 -6.07 -12.71
C PHE A 203 -0.72 -5.65 -12.12
N TYR A 204 -1.53 -4.93 -12.88
CA TYR A 204 -2.91 -4.57 -12.52
C TYR A 204 -3.81 -5.77 -12.79
N CYS A 205 -4.24 -6.43 -11.74
CA CYS A 205 -5.01 -7.67 -11.83
C CYS A 205 -6.47 -7.43 -11.46
N PHE A 206 -7.38 -7.86 -12.33
CA PHE A 206 -8.82 -7.78 -12.15
C PHE A 206 -9.37 -9.20 -12.07
N HIS A 207 -9.95 -9.54 -10.93
CA HIS A 207 -10.55 -10.86 -10.68
C HIS A 207 -9.61 -12.05 -10.89
N GLY A 208 -8.33 -11.89 -10.56
CA GLY A 208 -7.31 -12.92 -10.79
C GLY A 208 -6.60 -12.83 -12.14
N GLU A 209 -7.00 -11.92 -13.02
CA GLU A 209 -6.41 -11.80 -14.36
C GLU A 209 -5.60 -10.51 -14.52
N PRO A 210 -4.29 -10.58 -14.82
CA PRO A 210 -3.49 -9.40 -15.16
C PRO A 210 -3.99 -8.79 -16.47
N ARG A 211 -4.04 -7.46 -16.53
CA ARG A 211 -4.54 -6.72 -17.71
C ARG A 211 -3.57 -5.66 -18.20
N TYR A 212 -2.87 -5.02 -17.26
CA TYR A 212 -1.86 -4.00 -17.56
C TYR A 212 -0.64 -4.24 -16.70
N VAL A 213 0.50 -3.79 -17.20
CA VAL A 213 1.77 -3.78 -16.47
C VAL A 213 2.26 -2.34 -16.46
N LEU A 214 2.47 -1.79 -15.28
CA LEU A 214 3.20 -0.54 -15.11
C LEU A 214 4.66 -0.88 -14.82
N TRP A 215 5.54 -0.58 -15.77
CA TRP A 215 6.97 -0.64 -15.58
C TRP A 215 7.46 0.69 -14.99
N ILE A 216 8.26 0.61 -13.93
CA ILE A 216 8.87 1.80 -13.31
C ILE A 216 10.36 1.63 -13.16
N SER A 217 11.12 2.58 -13.69
CA SER A 217 12.59 2.65 -13.59
C SER A 217 13.08 3.92 -12.87
N ASP A 218 14.37 3.95 -12.59
CA ASP A 218 15.11 5.06 -11.98
C ASP A 218 14.55 5.49 -10.63
N ARG A 219 14.09 4.50 -9.86
CA ARG A 219 13.64 4.74 -8.50
C ARG A 219 14.83 5.02 -7.60
N PHE A 220 14.64 6.00 -6.72
CA PHE A 220 15.63 6.41 -5.72
C PHE A 220 16.93 7.00 -6.30
N SER A 221 16.96 7.35 -7.60
CA SER A 221 18.07 8.08 -8.24
C SER A 221 18.11 9.57 -7.88
N GLY A 222 17.04 10.09 -7.27
CA GLY A 222 16.82 11.52 -7.05
C GLY A 222 16.14 12.22 -8.22
N GLU A 223 15.96 11.52 -9.35
CA GLU A 223 15.22 11.99 -10.51
C GLU A 223 13.74 11.57 -10.44
N THR A 224 12.93 12.13 -11.35
CA THR A 224 11.54 11.71 -11.51
C THR A 224 11.51 10.31 -12.14
N PRO A 225 10.90 9.31 -11.47
CA PRO A 225 10.81 7.96 -12.01
C PRO A 225 10.21 7.93 -13.41
N ILE A 226 10.66 6.98 -14.21
CA ILE A 226 10.08 6.71 -15.53
C ILE A 226 8.94 5.71 -15.33
N GLU A 227 7.75 6.04 -15.85
CA GLU A 227 6.57 5.18 -15.77
C GLU A 227 6.07 4.86 -17.18
N VAL A 228 5.96 3.58 -17.51
CA VAL A 228 5.51 3.11 -18.83
C VAL A 228 4.45 2.05 -18.63
N TYR A 229 3.25 2.30 -19.17
CA TYR A 229 2.18 1.33 -19.16
C TYR A 229 2.23 0.44 -20.40
N LYS A 230 2.08 -0.87 -20.17
CA LYS A 230 1.93 -1.91 -21.19
C LYS A 230 0.65 -2.71 -20.95
N ASP A 231 0.10 -3.31 -22.00
CA ASP A 231 -0.83 -4.43 -21.84
C ASP A 231 -0.09 -5.76 -21.60
N VAL A 232 -0.83 -6.86 -21.42
CA VAL A 232 -0.23 -8.19 -21.19
C VAL A 232 0.47 -8.79 -22.40
N ASP A 233 0.20 -8.26 -23.60
CA ASP A 233 0.88 -8.66 -24.83
C ASP A 233 2.13 -7.80 -25.10
N TRP A 234 2.47 -6.91 -24.15
CA TRP A 234 3.59 -5.97 -24.18
C TRP A 234 3.44 -4.79 -25.14
N ASN A 235 2.22 -4.48 -25.58
CA ASN A 235 1.94 -3.28 -26.36
C ASN A 235 1.86 -2.04 -25.46
N ASP A 236 2.24 -0.87 -26.00
CA ASP A 236 2.17 0.39 -25.28
C ASP A 236 0.72 0.81 -24.96
N ARG A 237 0.50 1.20 -23.70
CA ARG A 237 -0.78 1.68 -23.17
C ARG A 237 -0.65 3.03 -22.49
N GLN A 238 0.02 3.96 -23.18
CA GLN A 238 0.28 5.31 -22.67
C GLN A 238 -0.97 6.17 -22.55
N ASP A 239 -2.06 5.75 -23.18
CA ASP A 239 -3.39 6.28 -22.97
C ASP A 239 -3.92 6.05 -21.54
N ILE A 240 -3.24 5.24 -20.73
CA ILE A 240 -3.60 5.02 -19.33
C ILE A 240 -3.31 6.23 -18.44
N CYS A 241 -2.28 7.03 -18.73
CA CYS A 241 -1.90 8.20 -17.94
C CYS A 241 -2.09 9.51 -18.73
N ASN A 242 -2.28 10.63 -18.03
CA ASN A 242 -2.44 11.95 -18.66
C ASN A 242 -1.09 12.55 -19.09
N GLU A 243 -0.02 12.24 -18.35
CA GLU A 243 1.34 12.67 -18.65
C GLU A 243 2.16 11.47 -19.09
N PHE A 244 2.68 11.54 -20.33
CA PHE A 244 3.49 10.48 -20.91
C PHE A 244 4.91 10.97 -21.14
N ARG A 245 5.89 10.22 -20.65
CA ARG A 245 7.30 10.38 -21.01
C ARG A 245 7.72 9.14 -21.79
N TYR A 246 8.07 9.33 -23.06
CA TYR A 246 8.55 8.23 -23.88
C TYR A 246 9.82 7.65 -23.28
N ALA A 247 9.78 6.35 -23.00
CA ALA A 247 10.91 5.56 -22.57
C ALA A 247 10.71 4.11 -23.01
N GLU A 248 11.82 3.45 -23.29
CA GLU A 248 11.81 2.04 -23.63
C GLU A 248 11.68 1.21 -22.35
N ALA A 249 10.56 0.50 -22.20
CA ALA A 249 10.37 -0.48 -21.13
C ALA A 249 10.76 -1.88 -21.62
N PRO A 250 11.87 -2.45 -21.10
CA PRO A 250 12.31 -3.78 -21.50
C PRO A 250 11.32 -4.84 -21.02
N LYS A 251 10.99 -5.79 -21.89
CA LYS A 251 10.23 -6.98 -21.49
C LYS A 251 11.09 -7.83 -20.56
N PRO A 252 10.62 -8.19 -19.35
CA PRO A 252 11.43 -8.98 -18.44
C PRO A 252 11.60 -10.38 -19.02
N SER A 253 12.75 -10.98 -18.76
CA SER A 253 13.10 -12.29 -19.33
C SER A 253 12.27 -13.43 -18.73
N CYS A 254 11.79 -13.27 -17.49
CA CYS A 254 10.86 -14.20 -16.82
C CYS A 254 9.38 -13.79 -16.93
N TYR A 255 8.99 -13.06 -17.98
CA TYR A 255 7.65 -12.46 -18.09
C TYR A 255 6.48 -13.46 -17.98
N ASP A 256 6.56 -14.60 -18.66
CA ASP A 256 5.48 -15.59 -18.63
C ASP A 256 5.28 -16.15 -17.22
N GLU A 257 6.38 -16.37 -16.50
CA GLU A 257 6.34 -16.79 -15.11
C GLU A 257 5.77 -15.69 -14.19
N MET A 258 6.14 -14.43 -14.43
CA MET A 258 5.55 -13.29 -13.73
C MET A 258 4.03 -13.19 -13.93
N LEU A 259 3.52 -13.45 -15.14
CA LEU A 259 2.09 -13.47 -15.42
C LEU A 259 1.38 -14.57 -14.61
N ASP A 260 1.97 -15.76 -14.53
CA ASP A 260 1.40 -16.87 -13.74
C ASP A 260 1.42 -16.58 -12.24
N ILE A 261 2.50 -15.97 -11.73
CA ILE A 261 2.59 -15.51 -10.34
C ILE A 261 1.51 -14.44 -10.09
N ALA A 262 1.36 -13.46 -10.98
CA ALA A 262 0.35 -12.42 -10.87
C ALA A 262 -1.07 -13.01 -10.81
N ARG A 263 -1.38 -14.01 -11.65
CA ARG A 263 -2.68 -14.73 -11.60
C ARG A 263 -2.90 -15.42 -10.26
N LYS A 264 -1.93 -16.23 -9.81
CA LYS A 264 -2.02 -16.97 -8.54
C LYS A 264 -2.22 -16.04 -7.35
N LEU A 265 -1.40 -15.00 -7.24
CA LEU A 265 -1.43 -14.08 -6.10
C LEU A 265 -2.65 -13.15 -6.11
N SER A 266 -3.22 -12.86 -7.29
CA SER A 266 -4.39 -11.98 -7.41
C SER A 266 -5.74 -12.70 -7.38
N ALA A 267 -5.79 -14.01 -7.60
CA ALA A 267 -7.02 -14.81 -7.70
C ALA A 267 -8.05 -14.57 -6.57
N PRO A 268 -7.67 -14.40 -5.29
CA PRO A 268 -8.64 -14.17 -4.22
C PRO A 268 -9.33 -12.79 -4.25
N PHE A 269 -8.83 -11.84 -5.03
CA PHE A 269 -9.18 -10.43 -4.91
C PHE A 269 -9.98 -9.92 -6.13
N PRO A 270 -10.95 -9.01 -5.93
CA PRO A 270 -11.60 -8.32 -7.04
C PRO A 270 -10.61 -7.48 -7.85
N PHE A 271 -9.72 -6.78 -7.15
CA PHE A 271 -8.61 -6.04 -7.73
C PHE A 271 -7.41 -6.07 -6.78
N VAL A 272 -6.23 -6.34 -7.30
CA VAL A 272 -4.98 -6.10 -6.58
C VAL A 272 -3.89 -5.84 -7.60
N ARG A 273 -2.95 -4.96 -7.27
CA ARG A 273 -1.72 -4.82 -8.04
C ARG A 273 -0.68 -5.77 -7.47
N VAL A 274 -0.09 -6.60 -8.33
CA VAL A 274 1.00 -7.51 -7.95
C VAL A 274 2.31 -6.92 -8.44
N ASP A 275 3.19 -6.56 -7.51
CA ASP A 275 4.44 -5.91 -7.82
C ASP A 275 5.57 -6.95 -7.80
N LEU A 276 6.27 -7.11 -8.92
CA LEU A 276 7.34 -8.09 -9.12
C LEU A 276 8.61 -7.40 -9.64
N TYR A 277 9.74 -8.07 -9.47
CA TYR A 277 11.05 -7.69 -10.02
C TYR A 277 11.61 -8.83 -10.87
N ASP A 278 12.32 -8.48 -11.95
CA ASP A 278 13.15 -9.44 -12.70
C ASP A 278 14.59 -9.31 -12.21
N ILE A 279 15.10 -10.31 -11.48
CA ILE A 279 16.46 -10.32 -10.94
C ILE A 279 17.23 -11.48 -11.59
N GLY A 280 18.08 -11.16 -12.57
CA GLY A 280 18.86 -12.16 -13.29
C GLY A 280 18.00 -13.24 -13.97
N GLY A 281 16.84 -12.85 -14.50
CA GLY A 281 15.89 -13.75 -15.15
C GLY A 281 15.03 -14.58 -14.20
N LYS A 282 14.91 -14.14 -12.95
CA LYS A 282 14.06 -14.80 -11.94
C LYS A 282 13.08 -13.81 -11.33
N PRO A 283 11.80 -14.17 -11.20
CA PRO A 283 10.82 -13.30 -10.61
C PRO A 283 11.01 -13.25 -9.09
N VAL A 284 11.07 -12.03 -8.54
CA VAL A 284 11.08 -11.79 -7.09
C VAL A 284 9.83 -11.01 -6.71
N PHE A 285 9.11 -11.49 -5.69
CA PHE A 285 7.92 -10.84 -5.17
C PHE A 285 8.28 -9.55 -4.41
N GLY A 286 7.61 -8.45 -4.77
CA GLY A 286 7.71 -7.16 -4.11
C GLY A 286 6.59 -6.92 -3.09
N GLU A 287 5.38 -6.65 -3.58
CA GLU A 287 4.22 -6.37 -2.72
C GLU A 287 2.87 -6.66 -3.39
N LEU A 288 1.82 -6.68 -2.58
CA LEU A 288 0.42 -6.64 -3.03
C LEU A 288 -0.19 -5.28 -2.65
N THR A 289 -0.59 -4.50 -3.65
CA THR A 289 -1.14 -3.15 -3.45
C THR A 289 -2.64 -3.11 -3.73
N PHE A 290 -3.44 -2.83 -2.69
CA PHE A 290 -4.91 -2.84 -2.76
C PHE A 290 -5.55 -1.47 -3.03
N ALA A 291 -4.77 -0.40 -2.84
CA ALA A 291 -5.18 0.98 -3.09
C ALA A 291 -4.01 1.71 -3.79
N PRO A 292 -3.72 1.36 -5.05
CA PRO A 292 -2.67 2.05 -5.79
C PRO A 292 -3.04 3.53 -5.94
N GLY A 293 -2.08 4.40 -5.69
CA GLY A 293 -2.14 5.78 -6.17
C GLY A 293 -1.85 5.83 -7.68
N GLY A 294 -1.96 7.02 -8.25
CA GLY A 294 -1.68 7.28 -9.66
C GLY A 294 -2.86 7.97 -10.35
N GLU A 295 -2.55 8.94 -11.19
CA GLU A 295 -3.51 9.60 -12.05
C GLU A 295 -3.71 8.74 -13.30
N HIS A 296 -4.97 8.43 -13.61
CA HIS A 296 -5.29 7.69 -14.82
C HIS A 296 -6.15 8.58 -15.71
N SER A 297 -6.01 8.45 -17.03
CA SER A 297 -6.82 9.22 -17.97
C SER A 297 -8.31 8.93 -17.78
N ALA A 298 -9.16 9.86 -18.21
CA ALA A 298 -10.61 9.65 -18.16
C ALA A 298 -11.06 8.40 -18.94
N ALA A 299 -10.38 8.08 -20.05
CA ALA A 299 -10.63 6.87 -20.82
C ALA A 299 -10.27 5.61 -20.02
N ALA A 300 -9.10 5.60 -19.40
CA ALA A 300 -8.63 4.48 -18.59
C ALA A 300 -9.47 4.26 -17.32
N GLN A 301 -9.92 5.34 -16.66
CA GLN A 301 -10.86 5.27 -15.55
C GLN A 301 -12.14 4.53 -15.91
N LYS A 302 -12.65 4.74 -17.14
CA LYS A 302 -13.82 4.03 -17.66
C LYS A 302 -13.49 2.58 -18.01
N GLU A 303 -12.43 2.35 -18.79
CA GLU A 303 -12.00 1.01 -19.22
C GLU A 303 -11.73 0.10 -18.03
N MET A 304 -10.83 0.49 -17.12
CA MET A 304 -10.52 -0.27 -15.90
C MET A 304 -11.74 -0.40 -14.97
N GLY A 305 -12.63 0.60 -14.99
CA GLY A 305 -13.91 0.54 -14.31
C GLY A 305 -14.75 -0.63 -14.82
N GLU A 306 -14.89 -0.80 -16.13
CA GLU A 306 -15.66 -1.88 -16.76
C GLU A 306 -15.08 -3.26 -16.45
N LEU A 307 -13.77 -3.39 -16.24
CA LEU A 307 -13.11 -4.65 -15.87
C LEU A 307 -13.42 -5.12 -14.44
N LEU A 308 -13.87 -4.22 -13.57
CA LEU A 308 -14.17 -4.53 -12.17
C LEU A 308 -15.68 -4.77 -11.99
N HIS A 309 -16.07 -6.04 -12.05
CA HIS A 309 -17.44 -6.52 -12.15
C HIS A 309 -18.17 -6.47 -10.79
N MET A 310 -19.03 -5.47 -10.59
CA MET A 310 -19.68 -5.22 -9.30
C MET A 310 -20.67 -6.32 -8.89
N GLU A 311 -21.22 -7.06 -9.84
CA GLU A 311 -22.10 -8.22 -9.63
C GLU A 311 -21.40 -9.38 -8.90
N ARG A 312 -20.07 -9.50 -9.04
CA ARG A 312 -19.27 -10.53 -8.36
C ARG A 312 -18.99 -10.19 -6.89
N MET A 313 -19.25 -8.95 -6.44
CA MET A 313 -18.84 -8.50 -5.11
C MET A 313 -19.53 -9.23 -3.96
N LYS A 314 -20.72 -9.81 -4.18
CA LYS A 314 -21.38 -10.65 -3.19
C LYS A 314 -20.56 -11.90 -2.87
N GLU A 315 -19.96 -12.51 -3.89
CA GLU A 315 -19.10 -13.70 -3.74
C GLU A 315 -17.80 -13.34 -3.04
N TYR A 316 -17.11 -12.29 -3.48
CA TYR A 316 -15.89 -11.81 -2.83
C TYR A 316 -16.13 -11.39 -1.39
N ARG A 317 -17.26 -10.74 -1.11
CA ARG A 317 -17.63 -10.39 0.26
C ARG A 317 -17.79 -11.63 1.13
N LYS A 318 -18.37 -12.71 0.60
CA LYS A 318 -18.39 -13.99 1.31
C LYS A 318 -16.96 -14.45 1.56
N LYS A 319 -16.15 -14.68 0.52
CA LYS A 319 -14.79 -15.23 0.64
C LYS A 319 -13.84 -14.42 1.53
N LEU A 320 -13.82 -13.09 1.38
CA LEU A 320 -12.83 -12.21 2.01
C LEU A 320 -13.24 -11.71 3.40
N LEU A 321 -14.53 -11.72 3.72
CA LEU A 321 -15.04 -11.29 5.03
C LEU A 321 -15.48 -12.46 5.92
N SER A 322 -15.87 -13.60 5.35
CA SER A 322 -16.09 -14.80 6.15
C SER A 322 -14.74 -15.28 6.66
N HIS A 323 -14.55 -15.20 7.97
CA HIS A 323 -13.54 -16.00 8.67
C HIS A 323 -14.24 -17.26 9.17
N GLY A 324 -13.46 -18.33 9.36
CA GLY A 324 -13.94 -19.59 9.93
C GLY A 324 -14.61 -19.47 11.29
#